data_AF-A0A947A6N1-F1
#
_entry.id   AF-A0A947A6N1-F1
#
_cell.length_a   1.000
_cell.length_b   1.000
_cell.length_c   1.000
_cell.angle_alpha   90.00
_cell.angle_beta   90.00
_cell.angle_gamma   90.00
#
_symmetry.space_group_name_H-M   'P 1'
#
loop_
_entity.id
_entity.type
_entity.pdbx_description
1 polymer ?
#
loop_
_entity_poly.entity_id
_entity_poly.type
_entity_poly.pdbx_seq_one_letter_code
_entity_poly.pdbx_strand_id
1 'polypeptide(L)'
;SVLFTPCVFEGFEGIDIITEGATVQMVVQSNGRFTITINIPEDDPEVVSGTVYFEDGEFFAIQFDDDPPNDPTYFGDTLSNNNTVFEMNGGSDTAEFDFDDDGDEECASVFLRFEKA
;
A
#
# COMPACT_ATOMS: atom_id res chain seq x y z
N SER A 1 1.22 7.78 -6.95
CA SER A 1 0.97 6.55 -7.73
C SER A 1 0.75 5.42 -6.76
N VAL A 2 0.05 4.38 -7.20
CA VAL A 2 -0.13 3.14 -6.45
C VAL A 2 0.07 2.01 -7.45
N LEU A 3 1.22 1.34 -7.36
CA LEU A 3 1.65 0.32 -8.30
C LEU A 3 1.60 -1.05 -7.65
N PHE A 4 0.83 -1.97 -8.23
CA PHE A 4 0.80 -3.38 -7.86
C PHE A 4 1.73 -4.20 -8.76
N THR A 5 2.60 -4.94 -8.10
CA THR A 5 3.64 -5.87 -8.53
C THR A 5 3.33 -7.37 -8.40
N PRO A 6 2.91 -8.16 -9.40
CA PRO A 6 2.66 -9.59 -9.15
C PRO A 6 3.90 -10.29 -8.58
N CYS A 7 3.73 -11.09 -7.53
CA CYS A 7 4.83 -11.78 -6.85
C CYS A 7 5.55 -12.79 -7.77
N VAL A 8 4.79 -13.41 -8.67
CA VAL A 8 5.26 -14.35 -9.68
C VAL A 8 4.84 -13.83 -11.05
N PHE A 9 5.74 -13.88 -12.02
CA PHE A 9 5.40 -13.44 -13.37
C PHE A 9 4.50 -14.47 -14.06
N GLU A 10 3.20 -14.20 -14.08
CA GLU A 10 2.18 -15.02 -14.76
C GLU A 10 1.79 -14.47 -16.15
N GLY A 11 2.55 -13.50 -16.66
CA GLY A 11 2.26 -12.82 -17.93
C GLY A 11 1.65 -11.44 -17.78
N PHE A 12 1.43 -10.98 -16.54
CA PHE A 12 0.98 -9.64 -16.21
C PHE A 12 2.17 -8.71 -15.91
N GLU A 13 2.13 -7.49 -16.46
CA GLU A 13 2.98 -6.38 -16.04
C GLU A 13 2.30 -5.66 -14.86
N GLY A 14 3.08 -5.05 -13.96
CA GLY A 14 2.50 -4.34 -12.82
C GLY A 14 1.53 -3.23 -13.23
N ILE A 15 0.50 -2.99 -12.43
CA ILE A 15 -0.59 -2.04 -12.72
C ILE A 15 -0.51 -0.82 -11.80
N ASP A 16 -0.53 0.39 -12.38
CA ASP A 16 -0.69 1.63 -11.61
C ASP A 16 -2.16 2.03 -11.61
N ILE A 17 -2.88 1.66 -10.55
CA ILE A 17 -4.33 1.87 -10.47
C ILE A 17 -4.73 3.35 -10.56
N ILE A 18 -3.83 4.28 -10.22
CA ILE A 18 -4.09 5.72 -10.38
C ILE A 18 -4.16 6.10 -11.86
N THR A 19 -3.35 5.46 -12.71
CA THR A 19 -3.39 5.67 -14.16
C THR A 19 -4.67 5.09 -14.76
N GLU A 20 -5.19 4.01 -14.18
CA GLU A 20 -6.47 3.40 -14.54
C GLU A 20 -7.70 4.16 -13.99
N GLY A 21 -7.48 5.28 -13.30
CA GLY A 21 -8.55 6.18 -12.84
C GLY A 21 -8.99 5.97 -11.40
N ALA A 22 -8.33 5.09 -10.65
CA ALA A 22 -8.56 4.97 -9.22
C ALA A 22 -8.13 6.23 -8.46
N THR A 23 -8.72 6.41 -7.29
CA THR A 23 -8.30 7.46 -6.35
C THR A 23 -7.89 6.83 -5.03
N VAL A 24 -6.79 7.32 -4.47
CA VAL A 24 -6.27 6.84 -3.19
C VAL A 24 -6.08 8.02 -2.23
N GLN A 25 -6.62 7.88 -1.02
CA GLN A 25 -6.45 8.83 0.06
C GLN A 25 -5.88 8.12 1.28
N MET A 26 -4.83 8.68 1.87
CA MET A 26 -4.31 8.26 3.17
C MET A 26 -4.49 9.38 4.18
N VAL A 27 -5.02 9.04 5.36
CA VAL A 27 -5.09 9.92 6.52
C VAL A 27 -4.26 9.32 7.63
N VAL A 28 -3.24 10.05 8.09
CA VAL A 28 -2.40 9.65 9.23
C VAL A 28 -2.66 10.59 10.40
N GLN A 29 -2.94 10.01 11.56
CA GLN A 29 -3.20 10.70 12.82
C GLN A 29 -1.91 10.84 13.64
N SER A 30 -1.88 11.79 14.58
CA SER A 30 -0.69 12.06 15.40
C SER A 30 -0.27 10.92 16.33
N ASN A 31 -1.15 9.93 16.54
CA ASN A 31 -0.87 8.71 17.30
C ASN A 31 -0.38 7.56 16.42
N GLY A 32 -0.08 7.81 15.14
CA GLY A 32 0.37 6.79 14.18
C GLY A 32 -0.77 5.97 13.56
N ARG A 33 -2.03 6.16 13.98
CA ARG A 33 -3.17 5.50 13.31
C ARG A 33 -3.31 6.03 11.89
N PHE A 34 -3.56 5.14 10.95
CA PHE A 34 -3.85 5.52 9.57
C PHE A 34 -5.09 4.83 9.03
N THR A 35 -5.64 5.44 7.98
CA THR A 35 -6.63 4.83 7.10
C THR A 35 -6.24 5.16 5.67
N ILE A 36 -6.19 4.15 4.81
CA ILE A 36 -6.12 4.26 3.37
C ILE A 36 -7.51 3.93 2.82
N THR A 37 -8.00 4.74 1.90
CA THR A 37 -9.20 4.46 1.12
C THR A 37 -8.83 4.47 -0.35
N ILE A 38 -9.09 3.34 -1.02
CA ILE A 38 -8.87 3.13 -2.44
C ILE A 38 -10.26 3.07 -3.10
N ASN A 39 -10.50 3.89 -4.11
CA ASN A 39 -11.71 3.82 -4.92
C ASN A 39 -11.28 3.50 -6.35
N ILE A 40 -11.48 2.26 -6.76
CA ILE A 40 -11.31 1.80 -8.14
C ILE A 40 -12.65 2.03 -8.86
N PRO A 41 -12.68 2.52 -10.11
CA PRO A 41 -13.92 2.68 -10.85
C PRO A 41 -14.66 1.35 -10.99
N GLU A 42 -15.98 1.37 -10.78
CA GLU A 42 -16.87 0.20 -10.93
C GLU A 42 -16.78 -0.84 -9.80
N ASP A 43 -15.85 -0.69 -8.85
CA ASP A 43 -15.72 -1.52 -7.65
C ASP A 43 -16.25 -0.83 -6.38
N ASP A 44 -16.46 -1.64 -5.34
CA ASP A 44 -16.70 -1.12 -3.99
C ASP A 44 -15.39 -0.52 -3.41
N PRO A 45 -15.46 0.61 -2.67
CA PRO A 45 -14.27 1.19 -2.06
C PRO A 45 -13.59 0.25 -1.07
N GLU A 46 -12.28 0.07 -1.24
CA GLU A 46 -11.44 -0.66 -0.30
C GLU A 46 -10.94 0.27 0.80
N VAL A 47 -11.02 -0.18 2.05
CA VAL A 47 -10.57 0.59 3.21
C VAL A 47 -9.64 -0.26 4.05
N VAL A 48 -8.40 0.19 4.17
CA VAL A 48 -7.37 -0.45 4.98
C VAL A 48 -7.01 0.49 6.13
N SER A 49 -6.91 -0.05 7.35
CA SER A 49 -6.50 0.73 8.51
C SER A 49 -5.49 -0.01 9.38
N GLY A 50 -4.77 0.76 10.19
CA GLY A 50 -3.75 0.20 11.07
C GLY A 50 -2.99 1.28 11.83
N THR A 51 -1.78 0.92 12.25
CA THR A 51 -0.84 1.81 12.93
C THR A 51 0.50 1.77 12.21
N VAL A 52 1.04 2.95 11.87
CA VAL A 52 2.41 3.12 11.37
C VAL A 52 3.34 3.53 12.51
N TYR A 53 4.53 2.95 12.55
CA TYR A 53 5.58 3.32 13.49
C TYR A 53 6.96 2.96 12.95
N PHE A 54 7.99 3.58 13.51
CA PHE A 54 9.38 3.19 13.26
C PHE A 54 9.83 2.30 14.42
N GLU A 55 10.35 1.11 14.11
CA GLU A 55 11.01 0.29 15.12
C GLU A 55 12.40 0.82 15.45
N ASP A 56 12.83 0.61 16.70
CA ASP A 56 14.18 0.92 17.16
C ASP A 56 15.20 0.13 16.33
N GLY A 57 15.76 0.76 15.30
CA GLY A 57 16.66 0.08 14.36
C GLY A 57 16.34 0.28 12.88
N GLU A 58 15.45 1.22 12.52
CA GLU A 58 15.33 1.90 11.20
C GLU A 58 14.19 1.43 10.29
N PHE A 59 13.52 0.30 10.56
CA PHE A 59 12.45 -0.17 9.68
C PHE A 59 11.12 0.56 9.91
N PHE A 60 10.49 1.00 8.80
CA PHE A 60 9.10 1.45 8.80
C PHE A 60 8.16 0.24 8.87
N ALA A 61 7.41 0.16 9.95
CA ALA A 61 6.52 -0.95 10.26
C ALA A 61 5.06 -0.51 10.22
N ILE A 62 4.22 -1.38 9.69
CA ILE A 62 2.77 -1.27 9.66
C ILE A 62 2.18 -2.45 10.40
N GLN A 63 1.41 -2.19 11.46
CA GLN A 63 0.49 -3.18 12.02
C GLN A 63 -0.89 -2.89 11.42
N PHE A 64 -1.34 -3.72 10.48
CA PHE A 64 -2.71 -3.65 9.97
C PHE A 64 -3.69 -4.12 11.05
N ASP A 65 -4.92 -3.60 11.01
CA ASP A 65 -5.95 -3.93 12.00
C ASP A 65 -6.44 -5.37 11.88
N ASP A 66 -6.37 -5.95 10.67
CA ASP A 66 -6.81 -7.32 10.37
C ASP A 66 -5.70 -8.36 10.58
N ASP A 67 -4.45 -7.92 10.75
CA ASP A 67 -3.31 -8.78 11.05
C ASP A 67 -3.34 -9.30 12.50
N PRO A 68 -2.72 -10.46 12.77
CA PRO A 68 -2.44 -10.91 14.13
C PRO A 68 -1.67 -9.84 14.93
N PRO A 69 -1.94 -9.71 16.23
CA PRO A 69 -1.25 -8.73 17.06
C PRO A 69 0.24 -9.09 17.19
N ASN A 70 1.11 -8.08 17.03
CA ASN A 70 2.58 -8.19 17.05
C ASN A 70 3.16 -8.94 15.83
N ASP A 71 2.47 -8.87 14.70
CA ASP A 71 2.94 -9.38 13.41
C ASP A 71 2.96 -8.24 12.39
N PRO A 72 3.85 -7.24 12.55
CA PRO A 72 3.86 -6.10 11.66
C PRO A 72 4.46 -6.45 10.29
N THR A 73 3.92 -5.81 9.26
CA THR A 73 4.48 -5.81 7.91
C THR A 73 5.50 -4.68 7.79
N TYR A 74 6.68 -4.99 7.23
CA TYR A 74 7.76 -4.04 7.05
C TYR A 74 7.80 -3.52 5.61
N PHE A 75 7.94 -2.21 5.46
CA PHE A 75 8.10 -1.56 4.17
C PHE A 75 9.46 -0.87 4.10
N GLY A 76 10.06 -0.86 2.92
CA GLY A 76 11.09 0.12 2.62
C GLY A 76 10.44 1.49 2.48
N ASP A 77 10.94 2.50 3.17
CA ASP A 77 10.40 3.85 3.08
C ASP A 77 11.45 4.85 2.59
N THR A 78 10.98 5.93 1.97
CA THR A 78 11.82 7.06 1.59
C THR A 78 11.03 8.35 1.71
N LEU A 79 11.59 9.30 2.48
CA LEU A 79 11.10 10.67 2.53
C LEU A 79 12.04 11.57 1.73
N SER A 80 11.54 12.13 0.63
CA SER A 80 12.35 12.89 -0.33
C SER A 80 11.73 14.25 -0.64
N ASN A 81 12.38 14.99 -1.55
CA ASN A 81 11.94 16.30 -2.04
C ASN A 81 11.59 17.29 -0.92
N ASN A 82 12.53 17.53 0.01
CA ASN A 82 12.32 18.38 1.19
C ASN A 82 11.10 17.96 2.05
N ASN A 83 10.92 16.65 2.27
CA ASN A 83 9.83 16.07 3.05
C ASN A 83 8.43 16.31 2.47
N THR A 84 8.33 16.40 1.14
CA THR A 84 7.04 16.57 0.43
C THR A 84 6.60 15.33 -0.32
N VAL A 85 7.51 14.38 -0.54
CA VAL A 85 7.21 13.10 -1.20
C VAL A 85 7.54 11.97 -0.24
N PHE A 86 6.55 11.15 0.07
CA PHE A 86 6.71 9.95 0.88
C PHE A 86 6.43 8.72 0.03
N GLU A 87 7.40 7.82 -0.01
CA GLU A 87 7.35 6.58 -0.78
C GLU A 87 7.42 5.40 0.19
N MET A 88 6.54 4.42 -0.01
CA MET A 88 6.55 3.14 0.69
C MET A 88 6.63 2.02 -0.35
N ASN A 89 7.51 1.06 -0.11
CA ASN A 89 7.78 -0.05 -1.00
C ASN A 89 7.62 -1.35 -0.22
N GLY A 90 6.53 -2.06 -0.50
CA GLY A 90 6.25 -3.36 0.06
C GLY A 90 7.09 -4.43 -0.63
N GLY A 91 7.53 -5.42 0.15
CA GLY A 91 8.14 -6.63 -0.39
C GLY A 91 7.14 -7.50 -1.17
N SER A 92 7.60 -8.67 -1.61
CA SER A 92 6.69 -9.71 -2.08
C SER A 92 5.67 -10.04 -0.99
N ASP A 93 4.42 -10.32 -1.37
CA ASP A 93 3.37 -10.78 -0.46
C ASP A 93 2.97 -9.70 0.57
N THR A 94 3.06 -8.42 0.20
CA THR A 94 2.62 -7.30 1.05
C THR A 94 1.24 -6.77 0.70
N ALA A 95 0.66 -7.27 -0.40
CA ALA A 95 -0.69 -6.97 -0.85
C ALA A 95 -1.21 -8.14 -1.68
N GLU A 96 -2.51 -8.12 -1.95
CA GLU A 96 -3.18 -8.98 -2.93
C GLU A 96 -3.88 -8.06 -3.94
N PHE A 97 -3.98 -8.49 -5.20
CA PHE A 97 -4.64 -7.73 -6.27
C PHE A 97 -5.13 -8.70 -7.34
N ASP A 98 -6.36 -8.53 -7.82
CA ASP A 98 -6.92 -9.26 -8.96
C ASP A 98 -6.45 -8.61 -10.27
N PHE A 99 -5.44 -9.21 -10.92
CA PHE A 99 -4.82 -8.62 -12.11
C PHE A 99 -5.61 -8.82 -13.40
N ASP A 100 -6.56 -9.77 -13.43
CA ASP A 100 -7.27 -10.16 -14.66
C ASP A 100 -8.80 -10.10 -14.58
N ASP A 101 -9.33 -9.56 -13.48
CA ASP A 101 -10.74 -9.33 -13.20
C ASP A 101 -11.56 -10.64 -13.25
N ASP A 102 -10.95 -11.73 -12.75
CA ASP A 102 -11.60 -13.05 -12.65
C ASP A 102 -12.27 -13.30 -11.28
N GLY A 103 -12.01 -12.41 -10.32
CA GLY A 103 -12.55 -12.40 -8.98
C GLY A 103 -11.69 -13.12 -7.93
N ASP A 104 -10.55 -13.70 -8.32
CA ASP A 104 -9.56 -14.24 -7.40
C ASP A 104 -8.39 -13.25 -7.26
N GLU A 105 -8.01 -12.89 -6.02
CA GLU A 105 -6.89 -11.98 -5.80
C GLU A 105 -5.55 -12.74 -5.83
N GLU A 106 -4.54 -12.21 -6.52
CA GLU A 106 -3.20 -12.77 -6.53
C GLU A 106 -2.22 -12.03 -5.61
N CYS A 107 -1.22 -12.75 -5.13
CA CYS A 107 -0.09 -12.17 -4.40
C CYS A 107 0.55 -11.03 -5.19
N ALA A 108 0.66 -9.88 -4.53
CA ALA A 108 1.30 -8.69 -5.05
C ALA A 108 2.32 -8.07 -4.06
N SER A 109 3.19 -7.25 -4.62
CA SER A 109 3.93 -6.21 -3.91
C SER A 109 3.27 -4.88 -4.24
N VAL A 110 3.25 -3.94 -3.29
CA VAL A 110 2.67 -2.62 -3.51
C VAL A 110 3.71 -1.52 -3.32
N PHE A 111 3.76 -0.59 -4.28
CA PHE A 111 4.50 0.65 -4.15
C PHE A 111 3.54 1.82 -4.07
N LEU A 112 3.64 2.60 -2.99
CA LEU A 112 2.82 3.75 -2.72
C LEU A 112 3.68 5.01 -2.77
N ARG A 113 3.23 6.02 -3.51
CA ARG A 113 3.87 7.34 -3.56
C ARG A 113 2.86 8.44 -3.31
N PHE A 114 3.04 9.12 -2.18
CA PHE A 114 2.23 10.24 -1.73
C PHE A 114 2.98 11.54 -1.90
N GLU A 115 2.30 12.54 -2.45
CA GLU A 115 2.76 13.92 -2.46
C GLU A 115 1.93 14.73 -1.48
N LYS A 116 2.60 15.49 -0.63
CA LYS A 116 1.94 16.42 0.28
C LYS A 116 1.27 17.53 -0.54
N ALA A 117 -0.05 17.63 -0.39
CA ALA A 117 -0.87 18.70 -0.97
C ALA A 117 -0.66 20.06 -0.27
#